data_AF-A0A433CXF1-F1
#
_entry.id   AF-A0A433CXF1-F1
#
_cell.length_a   1.000
_cell.length_b   1.000
_cell.length_c   1.000
_cell.angle_alpha   90.00
_cell.angle_beta   90.00
_cell.angle_gamma   90.00
#
_symmetry.space_group_name_H-M   'P 1'
#
loop_
_entity.id
_entity.type
_entity.pdbx_description
1 polymer ?
#
loop_
_entity_poly.entity_id
_entity_poly.type
_entity_poly.pdbx_seq_one_letter_code
_entity_poly.pdbx_strand_id
1 'polypeptide(L)'
;MRGLFNFVTDESIGMTETEVEAELERIQQNQISEPITEEEAQAQALDEAVFTQAYIPRHLEEVVDIERDTAKIARGEGDELIYSKLLATDVTVATASAPSKDALASPPPADAASDHSDSEDEDEDGNAVSDDEQDHERQARGKRNEDKDAKRERKKAAKEEAREKRKTKIPKAEKKKKVKQSSTKNKK
;
A
#
# COMPACT_ATOMS: atom_id res chain seq x y z
N MET A 1 -17.84 -19.07 11.97
CA MET A 1 -16.69 -19.42 11.10
C MET A 1 -15.35 -18.92 11.64
N ARG A 2 -15.25 -17.65 12.09
CA ARG A 2 -13.98 -17.09 12.58
C ARG A 2 -13.37 -17.87 13.77
N GLY A 3 -14.18 -18.32 14.72
CA GLY A 3 -13.71 -19.14 15.85
C GLY A 3 -13.12 -20.49 15.41
N LEU A 4 -13.80 -21.18 14.49
CA LEU A 4 -13.31 -22.44 13.91
C LEU A 4 -12.02 -22.25 13.11
N PHE A 5 -11.95 -21.17 12.33
CA PHE A 5 -10.73 -20.82 11.61
C PHE A 5 -9.56 -20.64 12.57
N ASN A 6 -9.73 -19.81 13.61
CA ASN A 6 -8.69 -19.60 14.62
C ASN A 6 -8.23 -20.93 15.22
N PHE A 7 -9.15 -21.80 15.62
CA PHE A 7 -8.82 -23.11 16.16
C PHE A 7 -8.03 -24.00 15.20
N VAL A 8 -8.36 -24.01 13.91
CA VAL A 8 -7.63 -24.82 12.91
C VAL A 8 -6.24 -24.25 12.60
N THR A 9 -6.10 -22.93 12.63
CA THR A 9 -4.86 -22.25 12.24
C THR A 9 -3.90 -22.00 13.39
N ASP A 10 -4.34 -22.21 14.63
CA ASP A 10 -3.54 -21.94 15.82
C ASP A 10 -2.49 -23.05 16.03
N GLU A 11 -1.23 -22.71 15.78
CA GLU A 11 -0.09 -23.61 15.96
C GLU A 11 0.22 -23.89 17.43
N SER A 12 -0.34 -23.12 18.37
CA SER A 12 -0.15 -23.35 19.80
C SER A 12 -0.94 -24.54 20.32
N ILE A 13 -1.97 -24.97 19.59
CA ILE A 13 -2.74 -26.17 19.91
C ILE A 13 -1.88 -27.37 19.52
N GLY A 14 -1.40 -28.09 20.54
CA GLY A 14 -0.55 -29.25 20.31
C GLY A 14 -1.24 -30.31 19.45
N MET A 15 -0.44 -31.10 18.73
CA MET A 15 -0.93 -32.10 17.77
C MET A 15 -1.47 -33.38 18.43
N THR A 16 -1.51 -33.44 19.77
CA THR A 16 -2.01 -34.61 20.50
C THR A 16 -3.52 -34.52 20.73
N GLU A 17 -4.22 -35.64 20.59
CA GLU A 17 -5.69 -35.70 20.73
C GLU A 17 -6.17 -35.14 22.07
N THR A 18 -5.41 -35.38 23.15
CA THR A 18 -5.72 -34.92 24.50
C THR A 18 -5.65 -33.39 24.66
N GLU A 19 -4.73 -32.72 23.96
CA GLU A 19 -4.59 -31.27 24.02
C GLU A 19 -5.69 -30.59 23.21
N VAL A 20 -5.97 -31.15 22.02
CA VAL A 20 -7.07 -30.68 21.15
C VAL A 20 -8.43 -30.81 21.86
N GLU A 21 -8.69 -31.94 22.53
CA GLU A 21 -9.93 -32.16 23.27
C GLU A 21 -10.09 -31.18 24.43
N ALA A 22 -9.00 -30.88 25.15
CA ALA A 22 -9.03 -29.89 26.23
C ALA A 22 -9.32 -28.46 25.73
N GLU A 23 -8.80 -28.06 24.57
CA GLU A 23 -9.14 -26.76 23.97
C GLU A 23 -10.59 -26.71 23.47
N LEU A 24 -11.08 -27.79 22.87
CA LEU A 24 -12.48 -27.89 22.45
C LEU A 24 -13.44 -27.77 23.64
N GLU A 25 -13.13 -28.43 24.76
CA GLU A 25 -13.91 -28.33 25.99
C GLU A 25 -13.93 -26.89 26.53
N ARG A 26 -12.80 -26.18 26.51
CA ARG A 26 -12.75 -24.76 26.91
C ARG A 26 -13.59 -23.88 26.00
N ILE A 27 -13.51 -24.06 24.68
CA ILE A 27 -14.31 -23.29 23.71
C ILE A 27 -15.80 -23.55 23.95
N GLN A 28 -16.18 -24.80 24.13
CA GLN A 28 -17.57 -25.18 24.40
C GLN A 28 -18.07 -24.60 25.73
N GLN A 29 -17.26 -24.68 26.78
CA GLN A 29 -17.61 -24.11 28.07
C GLN A 29 -17.83 -22.60 27.97
N ASN A 30 -16.94 -21.86 27.31
CA ASN A 30 -17.06 -20.42 27.11
C ASN A 30 -18.32 -20.04 26.34
N GLN A 31 -18.71 -20.82 25.32
CA GLN A 31 -19.94 -20.59 24.56
C GLN A 31 -21.21 -20.82 25.39
N ILE A 32 -21.17 -21.74 26.36
CA ILE A 32 -22.31 -22.07 27.21
C ILE A 32 -22.45 -21.08 28.38
N SER A 33 -21.33 -20.62 28.94
CA SER A 33 -21.33 -19.77 30.14
C SER A 33 -21.63 -18.30 29.90
N GLU A 34 -21.36 -17.78 28.70
CA GLU A 34 -21.53 -16.36 28.37
C GLU A 34 -22.85 -16.17 27.58
N PRO A 35 -23.97 -15.74 28.22
CA PRO A 35 -25.16 -15.39 27.47
C PRO A 35 -24.86 -14.13 26.64
N ILE A 36 -24.79 -14.32 25.33
CA ILE A 36 -24.46 -13.25 24.38
C ILE A 36 -25.60 -12.22 24.39
N THR A 37 -25.24 -10.95 24.63
CA THR A 37 -26.19 -9.85 24.53
C THR A 37 -26.63 -9.69 23.06
N GLU A 38 -27.85 -9.21 22.78
CA GLU A 38 -28.33 -9.02 21.39
C GLU A 38 -27.37 -8.16 20.55
N GLU A 39 -26.73 -7.14 21.16
CA GLU A 39 -25.74 -6.29 20.50
C GLU A 39 -24.46 -7.06 20.14
N GLU A 40 -23.97 -7.92 21.03
CA GLU A 40 -22.78 -8.74 20.80
C GLU A 40 -23.04 -9.81 19.74
N ALA A 41 -24.24 -10.40 19.74
CA ALA A 41 -24.65 -11.36 18.72
C ALA A 41 -24.70 -10.71 17.32
N GLN A 42 -25.19 -9.47 17.24
CA GLN A 42 -25.16 -8.71 15.99
C GLN A 42 -23.72 -8.38 15.56
N ALA A 43 -22.87 -7.93 16.49
CA ALA A 43 -21.47 -7.65 16.19
C ALA A 43 -20.72 -8.90 15.69
N GLN A 44 -20.93 -10.04 16.34
CA GLN A 44 -20.36 -11.33 15.91
C GLN A 44 -20.89 -11.76 14.54
N ALA A 45 -22.19 -11.59 14.27
CA ALA A 45 -22.77 -11.91 12.97
C ALA A 45 -22.21 -11.01 11.84
N LEU A 46 -22.01 -9.73 12.11
CA LEU A 46 -21.38 -8.79 11.18
C LEU A 46 -19.92 -9.16 10.92
N ASP A 47 -19.16 -9.44 11.97
CA ASP A 47 -17.76 -9.86 11.87
C ASP A 47 -17.62 -11.18 11.10
N GLU A 48 -18.53 -12.14 11.34
CA GLU A 48 -18.57 -13.38 10.58
C GLU A 48 -18.90 -13.14 9.10
N ALA A 49 -19.87 -12.28 8.79
CA ALA A 49 -20.20 -11.93 7.41
C ALA A 49 -19.00 -11.27 6.70
N VAL A 50 -18.32 -10.33 7.36
CA VAL A 50 -17.11 -9.69 6.83
C VAL A 50 -16.01 -10.73 6.62
N PHE A 51 -15.79 -11.63 7.58
CA PHE A 51 -14.78 -12.67 7.50
C PHE A 51 -15.02 -13.64 6.33
N THR A 52 -16.27 -14.05 6.08
CA THR A 52 -16.60 -14.96 4.96
C THR A 52 -16.44 -14.32 3.58
N GLN A 53 -16.60 -13.00 3.47
CA GLN A 53 -16.49 -12.28 2.20
C GLN A 53 -15.08 -11.73 1.95
N ALA A 54 -14.27 -11.57 3.01
CA ALA A 54 -12.93 -11.05 2.91
C ALA A 54 -11.99 -12.03 2.18
N TYR A 55 -11.09 -11.48 1.37
CA TYR A 55 -9.98 -12.22 0.82
C TYR A 55 -8.92 -12.41 1.92
N ILE A 56 -8.55 -13.67 2.19
CA ILE A 56 -7.52 -14.02 3.18
C ILE A 56 -6.29 -14.55 2.41
N PRO A 57 -5.21 -13.77 2.31
CA PRO A 57 -3.94 -14.20 1.72
C PRO A 57 -3.40 -15.45 2.41
N ARG A 58 -2.87 -16.40 1.62
CA ARG A 58 -2.19 -17.60 2.14
C ARG A 58 -0.70 -17.39 2.34
N HIS A 59 -0.08 -16.61 1.45
CA HIS A 59 1.33 -16.21 1.55
C HIS A 59 1.47 -14.70 1.46
N LEU A 60 2.58 -14.16 1.98
CA LEU A 60 2.83 -12.71 2.07
C LEU A 60 2.88 -12.01 0.71
N GLU A 61 3.20 -12.73 -0.37
CA GLU A 61 3.25 -12.16 -1.73
C GLU A 61 1.84 -11.86 -2.30
N GLU A 62 0.79 -12.50 -1.78
CA GLU A 62 -0.60 -12.22 -2.19
C GLU A 62 -1.19 -11.00 -1.47
N VAL A 63 -0.46 -10.41 -0.51
CA VAL A 63 -0.91 -9.24 0.23
C VAL A 63 -0.91 -8.03 -0.68
N VAL A 64 -2.10 -7.49 -0.95
CA VAL A 64 -2.31 -6.40 -1.90
C VAL A 64 -1.63 -5.10 -1.46
N ASP A 65 -1.74 -4.74 -0.17
CA ASP A 65 -1.32 -3.44 0.37
C ASP A 65 -0.31 -3.60 1.52
N ILE A 66 0.89 -4.09 1.22
CA ILE A 66 1.94 -4.39 2.22
C ILE A 66 2.31 -3.13 3.04
N GLU A 67 2.36 -1.95 2.43
CA GLU A 67 2.72 -0.71 3.12
C GLU A 67 1.71 -0.30 4.20
N ARG A 68 0.41 -0.50 3.93
CA ARG A 68 -0.65 -0.21 4.90
C ARG A 68 -0.53 -1.15 6.09
N ASP A 69 -0.32 -2.42 5.79
CA ASP A 69 -0.36 -3.50 6.76
C ASP A 69 0.88 -3.46 7.67
N THR A 70 2.05 -3.15 7.13
CA THR A 70 3.26 -2.86 7.93
C THR A 70 3.10 -1.61 8.81
N ALA A 71 2.41 -0.57 8.34
CA ALA A 71 2.12 0.62 9.15
C ALA A 71 1.16 0.33 10.32
N LYS A 72 0.15 -0.53 10.13
CA LYS A 72 -0.74 -1.01 11.21
C LYS A 72 0.03 -1.80 12.25
N ILE A 73 0.89 -2.70 11.79
CA ILE A 73 1.79 -3.47 12.65
C ILE A 73 2.71 -2.55 13.47
N ALA A 74 3.31 -1.53 12.85
CA ALA A 74 4.18 -0.58 13.53
C ALA A 74 3.46 0.24 14.62
N ARG A 75 2.13 0.40 14.50
CA ARG A 75 1.28 1.03 15.52
C ARG A 75 0.88 0.09 16.66
N GLY A 76 1.15 -1.22 16.52
CA GLY A 76 0.71 -2.25 17.45
C GLY A 76 -0.68 -2.82 17.13
N GLU A 77 -1.26 -2.49 15.98
CA GLU A 77 -2.57 -3.00 15.52
C GLU A 77 -2.40 -4.25 14.63
N GLY A 78 -1.35 -5.04 14.86
CA GLY A 78 -1.03 -6.24 14.06
C GLY A 78 -2.09 -7.33 14.17
N ASP A 79 -2.75 -7.44 15.32
CA ASP A 79 -3.79 -8.44 15.58
C ASP A 79 -5.10 -8.15 14.83
N GLU A 80 -5.27 -6.93 14.30
CA GLU A 80 -6.43 -6.55 13.47
C GLU A 80 -6.36 -7.18 12.07
N LEU A 81 -5.18 -7.61 11.62
CA LEU A 81 -5.04 -8.24 10.32
C LEU A 81 -5.61 -9.66 10.34
N ILE A 82 -6.51 -9.95 9.40
CA ILE A 82 -7.25 -11.22 9.33
C ILE A 82 -6.30 -12.42 9.16
N TYR A 83 -5.20 -12.23 8.42
CA TYR A 83 -4.26 -13.28 8.07
C TYR A 83 -3.07 -13.41 9.04
N SER A 84 -2.98 -12.58 10.09
CA SER A 84 -1.84 -12.59 11.02
C SER A 84 -1.57 -13.97 11.62
N LYS A 85 -2.64 -14.67 12.01
CA LYS A 85 -2.60 -16.00 12.61
C LYS A 85 -2.12 -17.11 11.66
N LEU A 86 -2.29 -16.93 10.35
CA LEU A 86 -1.86 -17.94 9.37
C LEU A 86 -0.34 -17.98 9.21
N LEU A 87 0.32 -16.86 9.44
CA LEU A 87 1.71 -16.69 9.04
C LEU A 87 2.70 -16.92 10.17
N ALA A 88 2.23 -17.35 11.35
CA ALA A 88 3.03 -17.53 12.57
C ALA A 88 3.99 -16.34 12.81
N THR A 89 3.63 -15.16 12.30
CA THR A 89 4.36 -13.94 12.55
C THR A 89 3.81 -13.45 13.87
N ASP A 90 4.35 -13.96 14.97
CA ASP A 90 4.27 -13.27 16.25
C ASP A 90 5.03 -11.96 16.10
N VAL A 91 4.40 -10.98 15.45
CA VAL A 91 5.01 -9.69 15.13
C VAL A 91 5.35 -8.93 16.42
N THR A 92 4.72 -9.30 17.51
CA THR A 92 5.00 -8.83 18.87
C THR A 92 6.39 -9.25 19.37
N VAL A 93 6.97 -10.35 18.88
CA VAL A 93 8.32 -10.80 19.28
C VAL A 93 9.41 -10.06 18.48
N ALA A 94 9.15 -9.73 17.22
CA ALA A 94 10.14 -9.08 16.36
C ALA A 94 10.37 -7.58 16.70
N THR A 95 9.36 -6.87 17.20
CA THR A 95 9.50 -5.44 17.57
C THR A 95 10.12 -5.21 18.95
N ALA A 96 10.29 -6.25 19.77
CA ALA A 96 11.02 -6.18 21.04
C ALA A 96 12.54 -6.38 20.90
N SER A 97 13.02 -6.73 19.70
CA SER A 97 14.44 -7.01 19.41
C SER A 97 14.98 -6.14 18.27
N ALA A 98 14.84 -4.82 18.40
CA ALA A 98 15.63 -3.89 17.59
C ALA A 98 16.86 -3.45 18.42
N PRO A 99 18.08 -3.96 18.15
CA PRO A 99 19.27 -3.33 18.69
C PRO A 99 19.45 -1.98 17.98
N SER A 100 19.34 -0.91 18.76
CA SER A 100 19.78 0.43 18.42
C SER A 100 21.18 0.39 17.77
N LYS A 101 21.26 0.73 16.47
CA LYS A 101 22.53 0.96 15.79
C LYS A 101 22.70 2.45 15.54
N ASP A 102 22.99 3.16 16.63
CA ASP A 102 23.82 4.36 16.60
C ASP A 102 25.19 3.94 17.11
N ALA A 103 26.16 3.79 16.21
CA ALA A 103 27.56 4.19 16.39
C ALA A 103 28.46 3.66 15.25
N LEU A 104 29.21 4.61 14.70
CA LEU A 104 30.54 4.50 14.08
C LEU A 104 30.63 4.50 12.54
N ALA A 105 31.05 5.67 12.07
CA ALA A 105 31.63 5.98 10.78
C ALA A 105 32.99 5.29 10.56
N SER A 106 33.19 4.68 9.38
CA SER A 106 34.17 5.11 8.34
C SER A 106 34.38 4.02 7.25
N PRO A 107 34.60 4.40 5.97
CA PRO A 107 34.88 3.52 4.80
C PRO A 107 36.42 3.28 4.65
N PRO A 108 37.03 2.68 3.57
CA PRO A 108 36.63 2.02 2.29
C PRO A 108 37.42 0.66 2.09
N PRO A 109 37.88 0.13 0.90
CA PRO A 109 37.61 0.37 -0.54
C PRO A 109 37.43 -0.91 -1.47
N ALA A 110 36.90 -0.64 -2.67
CA ALA A 110 37.21 -1.16 -4.04
C ALA A 110 37.28 -2.68 -4.43
N ASP A 111 36.57 -2.94 -5.54
CA ASP A 111 36.82 -3.87 -6.68
C ASP A 111 36.72 -5.40 -6.54
N ALA A 112 35.72 -5.99 -7.21
CA ALA A 112 35.92 -7.03 -8.24
C ALA A 112 34.61 -7.36 -8.97
N ALA A 113 34.69 -7.41 -10.30
CA ALA A 113 33.63 -7.61 -11.28
C ALA A 113 33.15 -9.07 -11.44
N SER A 114 31.92 -9.26 -11.92
CA SER A 114 31.42 -10.35 -12.81
C SER A 114 29.89 -10.23 -12.93
N ASP A 115 29.37 -9.46 -13.89
CA ASP A 115 28.81 -9.94 -15.17
C ASP A 115 27.80 -11.10 -15.04
N HIS A 116 26.50 -10.77 -15.18
CA HIS A 116 25.65 -11.47 -16.16
C HIS A 116 24.51 -10.56 -16.62
N SER A 117 24.61 -10.19 -17.90
CA SER A 117 23.60 -9.57 -18.74
C SER A 117 22.30 -10.37 -18.79
N ASP A 118 21.16 -9.70 -18.63
CA ASP A 118 20.07 -9.91 -19.58
C ASP A 118 19.42 -8.57 -19.95
N SER A 119 19.20 -8.46 -21.24
CA SER A 119 18.97 -7.24 -22.00
C SER A 119 17.58 -7.35 -22.60
N GLU A 120 16.63 -6.55 -22.13
CA GLU A 120 15.45 -6.24 -22.93
C GLU A 120 15.28 -4.72 -23.05
N ASP A 121 15.36 -4.34 -24.31
CA ASP A 121 15.40 -3.05 -24.96
C ASP A 121 13.98 -2.47 -25.04
N GLU A 122 13.72 -1.37 -24.33
CA GLU A 122 12.64 -0.45 -24.68
C GLU A 122 13.21 0.96 -24.80
N ASP A 123 13.59 1.29 -26.03
CA ASP A 123 13.74 2.64 -26.56
C ASP A 123 12.56 3.55 -26.13
N GLU A 124 12.78 4.41 -25.13
CA GLU A 124 11.96 5.63 -24.98
C GLU A 124 12.85 6.87 -24.97
N ASP A 125 12.97 7.42 -26.18
CA ASP A 125 13.61 8.66 -26.60
C ASP A 125 13.50 9.76 -25.53
N GLY A 126 14.62 9.96 -24.82
CA GLY A 126 14.84 11.00 -23.84
C GLY A 126 14.83 12.38 -24.50
N ASN A 127 13.64 12.91 -24.74
CA ASN A 127 13.48 14.31 -25.10
C ASN A 127 13.66 15.15 -23.83
N ALA A 128 14.91 15.53 -23.56
CA ALA A 128 15.29 16.55 -22.60
C ALA A 128 14.70 17.91 -23.02
N VAL A 129 13.42 18.11 -22.75
CA VAL A 129 12.78 19.42 -22.82
C VAL A 129 13.14 20.18 -21.56
N SER A 130 14.22 20.96 -21.68
CA SER A 130 14.45 22.26 -21.03
C SER A 130 13.37 22.61 -20.00
N ASP A 131 13.69 22.35 -18.75
CA ASP A 131 12.98 22.78 -17.55
C ASP A 131 12.78 24.31 -17.62
N ASP A 132 11.58 24.74 -17.97
CA ASP A 132 11.09 26.08 -17.76
C ASP A 132 10.46 26.01 -16.37
N GLU A 133 11.19 26.54 -15.37
CA GLU A 133 10.88 26.57 -13.95
C GLU A 133 9.51 27.22 -13.68
N GLN A 134 8.45 26.45 -13.88
CA GLN A 134 7.11 26.81 -13.49
C GLN A 134 6.56 25.66 -12.67
N ASP A 135 6.83 25.78 -11.37
CA ASP A 135 6.31 24.98 -10.28
C ASP A 135 4.78 24.99 -10.30
N HIS A 136 4.20 24.15 -11.15
CA HIS A 136 2.78 23.84 -11.12
C HIS A 136 2.63 22.70 -10.13
N GLU A 137 2.27 23.03 -8.89
CA GLU A 137 1.85 22.09 -7.85
C GLU A 137 0.94 21.02 -8.47
N ARG A 138 1.48 19.82 -8.67
CA ARG A 138 0.74 18.73 -9.30
C ARG A 138 -0.31 18.24 -8.32
N GLN A 139 -1.55 18.69 -8.50
CA GLN A 139 -2.66 18.23 -7.68
C GLN A 139 -2.75 16.70 -7.71
N ALA A 140 -2.90 16.12 -6.51
CA ALA A 140 -2.91 14.67 -6.32
C ALA A 140 -3.93 13.98 -7.26
N ARG A 141 -3.51 12.87 -7.88
CA ARG A 141 -4.39 12.05 -8.72
C ARG A 141 -5.49 11.50 -7.80
N GLY A 142 -6.75 11.85 -8.09
CA GLY A 142 -7.88 11.62 -7.17
C GLY A 142 -8.05 10.17 -6.71
N LYS A 143 -8.81 9.99 -5.63
CA LYS A 143 -8.92 8.74 -4.87
C LYS A 143 -9.49 7.61 -5.74
N ARG A 144 -8.98 6.39 -5.55
CA ARG A 144 -9.26 5.19 -6.36
C ARG A 144 -10.76 4.84 -6.46
N ASN A 145 -11.58 5.27 -5.49
CA ASN A 145 -13.03 5.02 -5.41
C ASN A 145 -13.86 6.32 -5.30
N GLU A 146 -13.68 7.27 -6.22
CA GLU A 146 -14.56 8.45 -6.34
C GLU A 146 -15.88 8.10 -7.06
N ASP A 147 -16.97 8.77 -6.67
CA ASP A 147 -18.28 8.68 -7.34
C ASP A 147 -18.17 9.09 -8.83
N LYS A 148 -18.95 8.43 -9.69
CA LYS A 148 -18.90 8.58 -11.15
C LYS A 148 -19.17 10.02 -11.59
N ASP A 149 -20.04 10.73 -10.87
CA ASP A 149 -20.38 12.11 -11.19
C ASP A 149 -19.29 13.11 -10.75
N ALA A 150 -18.67 12.92 -9.59
CA ALA A 150 -17.51 13.72 -9.16
C ALA A 150 -16.33 13.61 -10.16
N LYS A 151 -16.06 12.41 -10.70
CA LYS A 151 -15.02 12.20 -11.72
C LYS A 151 -15.33 12.93 -13.03
N ARG A 152 -16.61 12.99 -13.43
CA ARG A 152 -17.06 13.70 -14.64
C ARG A 152 -16.88 15.21 -14.48
N GLU A 153 -17.24 15.75 -13.31
CA GLU A 153 -17.10 17.17 -13.00
C GLU A 153 -15.63 17.61 -13.00
N ARG A 154 -14.73 16.85 -12.36
CA ARG A 154 -13.29 17.15 -12.40
C ARG A 154 -12.74 17.16 -13.83
N LYS A 155 -13.13 16.15 -14.63
CA LYS A 155 -12.71 16.07 -16.03
C LYS A 155 -13.26 17.24 -16.85
N LYS A 156 -14.46 17.73 -16.54
CA LYS A 156 -15.06 18.89 -17.19
C LYS A 156 -14.31 20.18 -16.80
N ALA A 157 -14.07 20.40 -15.52
CA ALA A 157 -13.32 21.55 -15.01
C ALA A 157 -11.92 21.65 -15.64
N ALA A 158 -11.15 20.56 -15.65
CA ALA A 158 -9.82 20.54 -16.25
C ALA A 158 -9.84 20.85 -17.77
N LYS A 159 -10.90 20.39 -18.48
CA LYS A 159 -11.07 20.69 -19.91
C LYS A 159 -11.44 22.15 -20.16
N GLU A 160 -12.28 22.74 -19.31
CA GLU A 160 -12.70 24.14 -19.41
C GLU A 160 -11.52 25.07 -19.13
N GLU A 161 -10.77 24.81 -18.07
CA GLU A 161 -9.55 25.57 -17.73
C GLU A 161 -8.51 25.48 -18.85
N ALA A 162 -8.25 24.27 -19.39
CA ALA A 162 -7.34 24.11 -20.53
C ALA A 162 -7.84 24.83 -21.79
N ARG A 163 -9.17 24.88 -22.01
CA ARG A 163 -9.78 25.61 -23.14
C ARG A 163 -9.59 27.11 -22.96
N GLU A 164 -9.74 27.65 -21.75
CA GLU A 164 -9.50 29.05 -21.44
C GLU A 164 -8.02 29.43 -21.59
N LYS A 165 -7.12 28.62 -21.05
CA LYS A 165 -5.65 28.78 -21.22
C LYS A 165 -5.24 28.76 -22.70
N ARG A 166 -5.93 27.98 -23.54
CA ARG A 166 -5.67 27.97 -25.00
C ARG A 166 -6.16 29.22 -25.71
N LYS A 167 -7.21 29.90 -25.22
CA LYS A 167 -7.72 31.16 -25.81
C LYS A 167 -6.72 32.31 -25.64
N THR A 168 -6.02 32.36 -24.51
CA THR A 168 -5.05 33.43 -24.18
C THR A 168 -3.61 33.10 -24.59
N LYS A 169 -3.35 31.88 -25.08
CA LYS A 169 -2.03 31.41 -25.48
C LYS A 169 -1.50 32.20 -26.70
N ILE A 170 -0.23 32.62 -26.62
CA ILE A 170 0.47 33.30 -27.71
C ILE A 170 0.48 32.42 -28.98
N PRO A 171 0.15 32.97 -30.17
CA PRO A 171 0.24 32.26 -31.44
C PRO A 171 1.62 31.65 -31.68
N LYS A 172 1.66 30.44 -32.28
CA LYS A 172 2.91 29.69 -32.51
C LYS A 172 3.93 30.48 -33.34
N ALA A 173 3.49 31.25 -34.33
CA ALA A 173 4.35 32.07 -35.18
C ALA A 173 5.09 33.15 -34.38
N GLU A 174 4.40 33.83 -33.47
CA GLU A 174 4.99 34.86 -32.61
C GLU A 174 5.94 34.26 -31.57
N LYS A 175 5.57 33.13 -30.95
CA LYS A 175 6.48 32.39 -30.06
C LYS A 175 7.78 32.01 -30.78
N LYS A 176 7.67 31.44 -32.00
CA LYS A 176 8.84 31.10 -32.83
C LYS A 176 9.72 32.31 -33.16
N LYS A 177 9.11 33.47 -33.47
CA LYS A 177 9.84 34.70 -33.75
C LYS A 177 10.61 35.20 -32.52
N LYS A 178 9.96 35.23 -31.34
CA LYS A 178 10.59 35.62 -30.07
C LYS A 178 11.77 34.73 -29.71
N VAL A 179 11.61 33.41 -29.81
CA VAL A 179 12.68 32.44 -29.53
C VAL A 179 13.85 32.59 -30.49
N LYS A 180 13.59 32.78 -31.80
CA LYS A 180 14.66 33.03 -32.77
C LYS A 180 15.43 34.31 -32.47
N GLN A 181 14.72 35.38 -32.08
CA GLN A 181 15.34 36.65 -31.73
C GLN A 181 16.20 36.56 -30.47
N SER A 182 15.73 35.88 -29.42
CA SER A 182 16.51 35.67 -28.20
C SER A 182 17.71 34.75 -28.43
N SER A 183 17.57 33.68 -29.20
CA SER A 183 18.68 32.76 -29.50
C SER A 183 19.79 33.42 -30.33
N THR A 184 19.47 34.35 -31.24
CA THR A 184 20.48 35.12 -31.99
C THR A 184 21.15 36.20 -31.14
N LYS A 185 20.49 36.73 -30.11
CA LYS A 185 21.04 37.79 -29.25
C LYS A 185 22.02 37.25 -28.21
N ASN A 186 21.84 36.00 -27.76
CA ASN A 186 22.76 35.32 -26.85
C ASN A 186 24.00 34.72 -27.57
N LYS A 187 24.06 34.77 -28.90
CA LYS A 187 25.17 34.25 -29.71
C LYS A 187 26.13 35.35 -30.19
N LYS A 188 26.01 36.54 -29.62
CA LYS A 188 26.82 37.72 -29.92
C LYS A 188 27.39 38.27 -28.62
#